data_AF-A0A924M4A9-F1
#
_entry.id   AF-A0A924M4A9-F1
#
_cell.length_a   1.000
_cell.length_b   1.000
_cell.length_c   1.000
_cell.angle_alpha   90.00
_cell.angle_beta   90.00
_cell.angle_gamma   90.00
#
_symmetry.space_group_name_H-M   'P 1'
#
loop_
_entity.id
_entity.type
_entity.pdbx_description
1 polymer ?
#
loop_
_entity_poly.entity_id
_entity_poly.type
_entity_poly.pdbx_seq_one_letter_code
_entity_poly.pdbx_strand_id
1 'polypeptide(L)'
;GANAQKLLQENKVSALFGFASATLSLDAMPLAEKADVLFFAPFSGANPVRKASPVVFTLRASYPEELEKILAFWTGAGLKQVVVIHYDDEGRLRN
;
A
#
# COMPACT_ATOMS: atom_id res chain seq x y z
N GLY A 1 11.81 -0.70 -8.28
CA GLY A 1 13.04 -1.00 -7.47
C GLY A 1 14.21 -0.02 -7.60
N ALA A 2 14.71 0.30 -8.81
CA ALA A 2 16.04 0.91 -9.01
C ALA A 2 16.33 2.20 -8.22
N ASN A 3 15.38 3.13 -8.13
CA ASN A 3 15.58 4.38 -7.38
C ASN A 3 15.67 4.14 -5.86
N ALA A 4 14.85 3.24 -5.31
CA ALA A 4 14.91 2.88 -3.90
C ALA A 4 16.27 2.27 -3.55
N GLN A 5 16.82 1.44 -4.46
CA GLN A 5 18.15 0.86 -4.28
C GLN A 5 19.25 1.91 -4.21
N LYS A 6 19.22 2.93 -5.08
CA LYS A 6 20.17 4.06 -5.01
C LYS A 6 20.04 4.83 -3.70
N LEU A 7 18.82 5.18 -3.30
CA LEU A 7 18.57 5.90 -2.05
C LEU A 7 19.12 5.15 -0.84
N LEU A 8 18.96 3.84 -0.80
CA LEU A 8 19.45 3.00 0.30
C LEU A 8 20.96 2.78 0.26
N GLN A 9 21.53 2.45 -0.90
CA GLN A 9 22.93 2.02 -1.02
C GLN A 9 23.90 3.19 -1.19
N GLU A 10 23.55 4.15 -2.03
CA GLU A 10 24.41 5.30 -2.36
C GLU A 10 24.16 6.45 -1.39
N ASN A 11 22.90 6.83 -1.20
CA ASN A 11 22.54 7.99 -0.36
C ASN A 11 22.41 7.66 1.13
N LYS A 12 22.33 6.37 1.49
CA LYS A 12 22.23 5.88 2.88
C LYS A 12 21.13 6.59 3.68
N VAL A 13 19.96 6.75 3.07
CA VAL A 13 18.82 7.41 3.70
C VAL A 13 18.36 6.68 4.96
N SER A 14 17.95 7.44 5.99
CA SER A 14 17.39 6.86 7.21
C SER A 14 15.94 6.39 7.04
N ALA A 15 15.26 6.82 5.97
CA ALA A 15 13.89 6.42 5.69
C ALA A 15 13.54 6.56 4.19
N LEU A 16 12.63 5.69 3.73
CA LEU A 16 11.92 5.80 2.47
C LEU A 16 10.49 6.29 2.73
N PHE A 17 9.98 7.16 1.84
CA PHE A 17 8.65 7.73 2.01
C PHE A 17 7.99 8.09 0.68
N GLY A 18 6.65 8.21 0.71
CA GLY A 18 5.89 8.83 -0.38
C GLY A 18 5.86 8.03 -1.68
N PHE A 19 6.04 6.70 -1.62
CA PHE A 19 5.96 5.85 -2.81
C PHE A 19 4.52 5.84 -3.33
N ALA A 20 4.32 6.43 -4.52
CA ALA A 20 3.02 6.85 -5.04
C ALA A 20 2.18 5.74 -5.71
N SER A 21 2.40 4.46 -5.40
CA SER A 21 1.54 3.36 -5.88
C SER A 21 1.80 2.05 -5.13
N ALA A 22 0.88 1.09 -5.27
CA ALA A 22 1.08 -0.27 -4.78
C ALA A 22 2.31 -0.92 -5.43
N THR A 23 2.42 -0.86 -6.76
CA THR A 23 3.53 -1.46 -7.52
C THR A 23 4.89 -0.94 -7.08
N LEU A 24 5.03 0.39 -6.93
CA LEU A 24 6.28 0.99 -6.47
C LEU A 24 6.60 0.61 -5.03
N SER A 25 5.57 0.57 -4.17
CA SER A 25 5.74 0.23 -2.76
C SER A 25 6.15 -1.23 -2.58
N LEU A 26 5.48 -2.15 -3.26
CA LEU A 26 5.77 -3.59 -3.20
C LEU A 26 7.20 -3.90 -3.64
N ASP A 27 7.68 -3.24 -4.69
CA ASP A 27 9.07 -3.33 -5.13
C ASP A 27 10.09 -2.84 -4.08
N ALA A 28 9.72 -1.83 -3.29
CA ALA A 28 10.61 -1.16 -2.35
C ALA A 28 10.61 -1.80 -0.95
N MET A 29 9.51 -2.43 -0.53
CA MET A 29 9.39 -3.13 0.75
C MET A 29 10.54 -4.12 1.03
N PRO A 30 10.88 -5.09 0.15
CA PRO A 30 11.96 -6.02 0.42
C PRO A 30 13.34 -5.34 0.47
N LEU A 31 13.51 -4.21 -0.22
CA LEU A 31 14.75 -3.43 -0.18
C LEU A 31 14.89 -2.70 1.16
N ALA A 32 13.80 -2.11 1.65
CA ALA A 32 13.74 -1.45 2.95
C ALA A 32 13.99 -2.44 4.10
N GLU A 33 13.35 -3.61 4.06
CA GLU A 33 13.54 -4.69 5.03
C GLU A 33 14.99 -5.18 5.05
N LYS A 34 15.58 -5.43 3.88
CA LYS A 34 16.98 -5.87 3.78
C LYS A 34 17.97 -4.82 4.30
N ALA A 35 17.65 -3.54 4.12
CA ALA A 35 18.49 -2.44 4.57
C ALA A 35 18.24 -2.04 6.03
N ASP A 36 17.24 -2.63 6.69
CA ASP A 36 16.75 -2.22 8.01
C ASP A 36 16.43 -0.71 8.09
N VAL A 37 15.79 -0.20 7.04
CA VAL A 37 15.46 1.22 6.88
C VAL A 37 13.94 1.40 6.97
N LEU A 38 13.52 2.40 7.75
CA LEU A 38 12.11 2.78 7.89
C LEU A 38 11.48 3.06 6.52
N PHE A 39 10.42 2.34 6.18
CA PHE A 39 9.57 2.65 5.04
C PHE A 39 8.21 3.14 5.52
N PHE A 40 8.04 4.45 5.58
CA PHE A 40 6.85 5.05 6.14
C PHE A 40 5.94 5.66 5.05
N ALA A 41 4.64 5.62 5.32
CA ALA A 41 3.61 6.25 4.50
C ALA A 41 3.67 5.94 2.98
N PRO A 42 3.75 4.67 2.55
CA PRO A 42 3.47 4.34 1.16
C PRO A 42 2.05 4.79 0.79
N PHE A 43 1.89 5.41 -0.37
CA PHE A 43 0.62 5.95 -0.82
C PHE A 43 -0.19 4.84 -1.52
N SER A 44 -0.70 3.90 -0.73
CA SER A 44 -1.55 2.81 -1.22
C SER A 44 -2.49 2.30 -0.13
N GLY A 45 -3.73 2.00 -0.53
CA GLY A 45 -4.67 1.24 0.30
C GLY A 45 -4.57 -0.27 0.07
N ALA A 46 -3.71 -0.75 -0.83
CA ALA A 46 -3.66 -2.16 -1.20
C ALA A 46 -3.18 -3.03 -0.04
N ASN A 47 -3.90 -4.14 0.24
CA ASN A 47 -3.53 -5.08 1.29
C ASN A 47 -2.11 -5.66 1.17
N PRO A 48 -1.58 -5.95 -0.03
CA PRO A 48 -0.20 -6.43 -0.16
C PRO A 48 0.84 -5.48 0.44
N VAL A 49 0.59 -4.16 0.45
CA VAL A 49 1.50 -3.16 1.05
C VAL A 49 1.48 -3.20 2.58
N ARG A 50 0.49 -3.90 3.17
CA ARG A 50 0.29 -4.07 4.62
C ARG A 50 0.77 -5.42 5.12
N LYS A 51 1.51 -6.18 4.30
CA LYS A 51 2.18 -7.39 4.75
C LYS A 51 3.02 -7.07 5.99
N ALA A 52 2.92 -7.90 7.02
CA ALA A 52 3.64 -7.71 8.27
C ALA A 52 5.15 -7.52 7.99
N SER A 53 5.68 -6.41 8.46
CA SER A 53 7.06 -5.99 8.28
C SER A 53 7.49 -5.16 9.49
N PRO A 54 8.73 -5.32 9.99
CA PRO A 54 9.21 -4.54 11.13
C PRO A 54 9.48 -3.06 10.76
N VAL A 55 9.64 -2.75 9.47
CA VAL A 55 10.06 -1.43 9.00
C VAL A 55 9.00 -0.71 8.15
N VAL A 56 7.91 -1.36 7.76
CA VAL A 56 6.87 -0.75 6.91
C VAL A 56 5.71 -0.24 7.75
N PHE A 57 5.47 1.08 7.72
CA PHE A 57 4.40 1.72 8.48
C PHE A 57 3.46 2.50 7.56
N THR A 58 2.25 1.97 7.38
CA THR A 58 1.20 2.60 6.57
C THR A 58 0.40 3.61 7.38
N LEU A 59 0.13 4.79 6.82
CA LEU A 59 -0.69 5.83 7.48
C LEU A 59 -2.11 5.94 6.93
N ARG A 60 -2.32 5.53 5.67
CA ARG A 60 -3.64 5.56 5.03
C ARG A 60 -4.47 4.37 5.48
N ALA A 61 -5.80 4.46 5.37
CA ALA A 61 -6.69 3.31 5.44
C ALA A 61 -6.44 2.34 4.27
N SER A 62 -6.73 1.06 4.49
CA SER A 62 -6.75 0.03 3.46
C SER A 62 -7.98 0.19 2.56
N TYR A 63 -7.96 -0.34 1.34
CA TYR A 63 -9.13 -0.32 0.45
C TYR A 63 -10.35 -1.03 1.08
N PRO A 64 -10.22 -2.14 1.83
CA PRO A 64 -11.32 -2.69 2.61
C PRO A 64 -11.87 -1.74 3.66
N GLU A 65 -11.01 -1.08 4.45
CA GLU A 65 -11.45 -0.12 5.48
C GLU A 65 -12.14 1.11 4.85
N GLU A 66 -11.63 1.60 3.71
CA GLU A 66 -12.27 2.68 2.94
C GLU A 66 -13.66 2.23 2.43
N LEU A 67 -13.76 1.01 1.88
CA LEU A 67 -15.02 0.44 1.42
C LEU A 67 -16.03 0.27 2.56
N GLU A 68 -15.61 -0.24 3.71
CA GLU A 68 -16.47 -0.38 4.90
C GLU A 68 -17.08 0.96 5.32
N LYS A 69 -16.30 2.04 5.32
CA LYS A 69 -16.80 3.38 5.64
C LYS A 69 -17.78 3.90 4.60
N ILE A 70 -17.53 3.65 3.32
CA ILE A 70 -18.44 4.02 2.23
C ILE A 70 -19.78 3.27 2.39
N LEU A 71 -19.73 1.96 2.64
CA LEU A 71 -20.92 1.14 2.86
C LEU A 71 -21.71 1.58 4.11
N ALA A 72 -21.02 1.83 5.22
CA ALA A 72 -21.64 2.32 6.45
C ALA A 72 -22.37 3.65 6.25
N PHE A 73 -21.77 4.58 5.50
CA PHE A 73 -22.41 5.86 5.16
C PHE A 73 -23.71 5.66 4.36
N TRP A 74 -23.67 4.90 3.26
CA TRP A 74 -24.83 4.74 2.38
C TRP A 74 -25.95 3.90 3.00
N THR A 75 -25.60 2.85 3.75
CA THR A 75 -26.59 2.06 4.48
C THR A 75 -27.25 2.88 5.60
N GLY A 76 -26.47 3.72 6.30
CA GLY A 76 -27.01 4.69 7.25
C GLY A 76 -27.94 5.72 6.62
N ALA A 77 -27.74 6.05 5.33
CA ALA A 77 -28.62 6.91 4.54
C ALA A 77 -29.87 6.19 3.96
N GLY A 78 -30.07 4.90 4.27
CA GLY A 78 -31.25 4.12 3.86
C GLY A 78 -31.09 3.35 2.55
N LEU A 79 -29.90 3.33 1.95
CA LEU A 79 -29.62 2.54 0.74
C LEU A 79 -29.54 1.04 1.10
N LYS A 80 -30.28 0.19 0.38
CA LYS A 80 -30.47 -1.24 0.73
C LYS A 80 -29.75 -2.22 -0.19
N GLN A 81 -29.20 -1.74 -1.30
CA GLN A 81 -28.62 -2.58 -2.35
C GLN A 81 -27.30 -1.99 -2.83
N VAL A 82 -26.30 -2.86 -2.99
CA VAL A 82 -24.95 -2.48 -3.43
C VAL A 82 -24.56 -3.39 -4.59
N VAL A 83 -24.01 -2.81 -5.64
CA VAL A 83 -23.45 -3.54 -6.78
C VAL A 83 -21.93 -3.33 -6.77
N VAL A 84 -21.19 -4.42 -6.85
CA VAL A 84 -19.72 -4.39 -6.96
C VAL A 84 -19.33 -4.74 -8.39
N ILE A 85 -18.58 -3.84 -9.03
CA ILE A 85 -17.98 -4.08 -10.34
C ILE A 85 -16.50 -4.29 -10.10
N HIS A 86 -15.99 -5.48 -10.44
CA HIS A 86 -14.56 -5.72 -10.54
C HIS A 86 -14.21 -5.83 -12.03
N TYR A 87 -13.07 -5.26 -12.40
CA TYR A 87 -12.44 -5.53 -13.69
C TYR A 87 -11.07 -6.14 -13.43
N ASP A 88 -10.67 -7.06 -14.31
CA ASP A 88 -9.35 -7.67 -14.25
C ASP A 88 -8.33 -6.65 -14.76
N ASP A 89 -7.41 -6.23 -13.91
CA ASP A 89 -6.24 -5.45 -14.28
C ASP A 89 -4.99 -6.34 -14.16
N GLU A 90 -4.04 -6.18 -15.08
CA GLU A 90 -2.84 -7.02 -15.16
C GLU A 90 -1.94 -6.99 -13.90
N GLY A 91 -2.26 -6.14 -12.91
CA GLY A 91 -1.50 -5.98 -11.66
C GLY A 91 -1.70 -7.10 -10.64
N ARG A 92 -2.55 -8.10 -10.92
CA ARG A 92 -2.68 -9.27 -10.06
C ARG A 92 -1.42 -10.13 -10.14
N LEU A 93 -0.56 -10.01 -9.13
CA LEU A 93 0.46 -11.03 -8.82
C LEU A 93 -0.28 -12.38 -8.74
N ARG A 94 0.00 -13.25 -9.71
CA ARG A 94 -0.53 -14.60 -9.77
C ARG A 94 -0.09 -15.34 -8.50
N ASN A 95 -1.07 -15.98 -7.85
CA ASN A 95 -0.84 -16.91 -6.75
C ASN A 95 0.13 -18.03 -7.15
#